data_AF-A0A2N8NAD6-F1
#
_entry.id   AF-A0A2N8NAD6-F1
#
_cell.length_a   1.000
_cell.length_b   1.000
_cell.length_c   1.000
_cell.angle_alpha   90.00
_cell.angle_beta   90.00
_cell.angle_gamma   90.00
#
_symmetry.space_group_name_H-M   'P 1'
#
loop_
_entity.id
_entity.type
_entity.pdbx_description
1 polymer ?
#
loop_
_entity_poly.entity_id
_entity_poly.type
_entity_poly.pdbx_seq_one_letter_code
_entity_poly.pdbx_strand_id
1 'polypeptide(L)'
;MKTNLSWANTLRLAFALLLGLTLTTAAHAQDDDTPAYFLRPLRVQTAAGKQPGIVDFARAFVSADQQEYALFSATLARIDGRQFKLPQDEQFTCLIDRPNGYLHAVHTIEGIINHDQVLEVCYWRTDADHRLVAVNHYSNIGTIFLLFYDYNPATGLMTPLAQPPFQDFHELLRELIVQLPRQGKDIHMKSWWDGGPSPLTLRWDGHGTFTTVGAAERYRQPAANQPTTCDFIAHFKPEEETSGDPVDLYDAPGGKVIRHLGTYDLDYALRVKRVENGWAYIDYGNDPLMMGPGSSEGSAWVRSTTLYVLPAGPVYINYIYDEPTRAARHVATFNEAMDNITDTWWKVLEIRKGWIKIRTNHLGITGWIEARFLCGSDGVDC
;
A
#
# COMPACT_ATOMS: atom_id res chain seq x y z
N MET A 1 30.54 43.23 -34.23
CA MET A 1 30.01 41.90 -33.83
C MET A 1 30.04 41.86 -32.31
N LYS A 2 28.87 41.91 -31.66
CA LYS A 2 28.15 40.75 -31.07
C LYS A 2 28.96 40.12 -29.92
N THR A 3 28.48 39.95 -28.70
CA THR A 3 27.12 40.08 -28.15
C THR A 3 27.23 40.04 -26.63
N ASN A 4 26.54 40.95 -25.95
CA ASN A 4 26.32 40.88 -24.50
C ASN A 4 25.40 39.69 -24.19
N LEU A 5 25.94 38.69 -23.48
CA LEU A 5 25.17 37.57 -22.98
C LEU A 5 24.44 38.03 -21.70
N SER A 6 23.14 38.29 -21.83
CA SER A 6 22.31 38.86 -20.77
C SER A 6 22.14 37.90 -19.59
N TRP A 7 22.62 38.31 -18.42
CA TRP A 7 22.37 37.69 -17.11
C TRP A 7 20.88 37.48 -16.78
N ALA A 8 19.97 38.16 -17.48
CA ALA A 8 18.52 38.03 -17.31
C ALA A 8 17.94 36.68 -17.82
N ASN A 9 18.64 35.97 -18.71
CA ASN A 9 18.14 34.70 -19.27
C ASN A 9 18.55 33.48 -18.45
N THR A 10 19.71 33.50 -17.79
CA THR A 10 20.16 32.40 -16.90
C THR A 10 19.33 32.33 -15.63
N LEU A 11 18.90 33.48 -15.08
CA LEU A 11 18.04 33.50 -13.88
C LEU A 11 16.60 33.01 -14.19
N ARG A 12 16.10 33.25 -15.40
CA ARG A 12 14.79 32.74 -15.85
C ARG A 12 14.79 31.25 -16.14
N LEU A 13 15.89 30.70 -16.67
CA LEU A 13 16.05 29.25 -16.81
C LEU A 13 16.20 28.55 -15.45
N ALA A 14 16.89 29.17 -14.48
CA ALA A 14 16.97 28.62 -13.13
C ALA A 14 15.61 28.63 -12.42
N PHE A 15 14.80 29.69 -12.56
CA PHE A 15 13.45 29.74 -12.00
C PHE A 15 12.48 28.78 -12.71
N ALA A 16 12.61 28.57 -14.03
CA ALA A 16 11.83 27.57 -14.76
C ALA A 16 12.21 26.12 -14.41
N LEU A 17 13.49 25.84 -14.13
CA LEU A 17 13.92 24.54 -13.60
C LEU A 17 13.45 24.32 -12.14
N LEU A 18 13.46 25.36 -11.30
CA LEU A 18 12.99 25.28 -9.92
C LEU A 18 11.46 25.18 -9.80
N LEU A 19 10.70 25.78 -10.73
CA LEU A 19 9.24 25.58 -10.83
C LEU A 19 8.86 24.23 -11.46
N GLY A 20 9.76 23.58 -12.20
CA GLY A 20 9.57 22.20 -12.68
C GLY A 20 9.88 21.13 -11.62
N LEU A 21 10.55 21.51 -10.52
CA LEU A 21 10.92 20.63 -9.40
C LEU A 21 9.99 20.75 -8.19
N THR A 22 8.97 21.59 -8.27
CA THR A 22 7.91 21.70 -7.27
C THR A 22 6.57 21.46 -7.95
N LEU A 23 5.86 20.41 -7.53
CA LEU A 23 4.54 19.95 -8.02
C LEU A 23 4.59 18.92 -9.16
N THR A 24 5.27 17.80 -8.94
CA THR A 24 4.67 16.52 -9.32
C THR A 24 4.14 15.88 -8.05
N THR A 25 2.95 16.30 -7.61
CA THR A 25 2.06 15.30 -7.02
C THR A 25 1.96 14.23 -8.08
N ALA A 26 2.51 13.04 -7.83
CA ALA A 26 2.44 11.94 -8.78
C ALA A 26 0.97 11.83 -9.21
N ALA A 27 0.70 12.23 -10.44
CA ALA A 27 -0.58 12.03 -11.05
C ALA A 27 -0.73 10.51 -11.13
N HIS A 28 -1.50 9.91 -10.23
CA HIS A 28 -1.79 8.49 -10.28
C HIS A 28 -2.50 8.22 -11.61
N ALA A 29 -1.73 7.80 -12.63
CA ALA A 29 -2.30 7.01 -13.71
C ALA A 29 -3.01 5.80 -13.07
N GLN A 30 -3.92 5.18 -13.79
CA GLN A 30 -4.40 3.85 -13.37
C GLN A 30 -3.17 2.96 -13.20
N ASP A 31 -2.91 2.54 -11.94
CA ASP A 31 -1.76 1.78 -11.41
C ASP A 31 -0.61 1.51 -12.40
N ASP A 32 0.63 1.93 -12.08
CA ASP A 32 1.81 1.84 -12.95
C ASP A 32 2.11 0.40 -13.44
N ASP A 33 1.62 -0.62 -12.72
CA ASP A 33 1.76 -2.04 -13.08
C ASP A 33 0.63 -2.57 -13.99
N THR A 34 -0.31 -1.71 -14.39
CA THR A 34 -1.44 -2.11 -15.25
C THR A 34 -0.95 -2.52 -16.64
N PRO A 35 -1.32 -3.71 -17.15
CA PRO A 35 -0.95 -4.11 -18.49
C PRO A 35 -1.44 -3.11 -19.55
N ALA A 36 -0.54 -2.66 -20.43
CA ALA A 36 -0.82 -1.60 -21.42
C ALA A 36 -2.01 -1.90 -22.34
N TYR A 37 -2.33 -3.18 -22.56
CA TYR A 37 -3.49 -3.58 -23.37
C TYR A 37 -4.85 -3.33 -22.71
N PHE A 38 -4.88 -3.06 -21.39
CA PHE A 38 -6.06 -2.57 -20.67
C PHE A 38 -6.15 -1.03 -20.63
N LEU A 39 -5.05 -0.33 -20.93
CA LEU A 39 -4.98 1.14 -20.96
C LEU A 39 -5.33 1.74 -22.33
N ARG A 40 -6.06 0.99 -23.17
CA ARG A 40 -6.60 1.45 -24.46
C ARG A 40 -8.12 1.42 -24.45
N PRO A 41 -8.81 2.22 -25.28
CA PRO A 41 -10.25 2.13 -25.44
C PRO A 41 -10.70 0.72 -25.88
N LEU A 42 -11.70 0.17 -25.20
CA LEU A 42 -12.24 -1.16 -25.44
C LEU A 42 -13.62 -1.07 -26.10
N ARG A 43 -13.83 -1.81 -27.19
CA ARG A 43 -15.11 -1.82 -27.92
C ARG A 43 -16.13 -2.70 -27.20
N VAL A 44 -17.26 -2.11 -26.82
CA VAL A 44 -18.39 -2.86 -26.26
C VAL A 44 -19.32 -3.27 -27.39
N GLN A 45 -19.48 -4.58 -27.59
CA GLN A 45 -20.40 -5.12 -28.58
C GLN A 45 -21.75 -5.38 -27.93
N THR A 46 -22.80 -4.73 -28.45
CA THR A 46 -24.18 -4.95 -28.02
C THR A 46 -25.07 -5.28 -29.21
N ALA A 47 -26.18 -5.99 -28.96
CA ALA A 47 -27.20 -6.20 -29.98
C ALA A 47 -27.87 -4.86 -30.33
N ALA A 48 -28.23 -4.68 -31.60
CA ALA A 48 -28.88 -3.46 -32.08
C ALA A 48 -30.13 -3.11 -31.25
N GLY A 49 -30.20 -1.84 -30.82
CA GLY A 49 -31.31 -1.32 -30.02
C GLY A 49 -31.31 -1.71 -28.53
N LYS A 50 -30.27 -2.41 -28.03
CA LYS A 50 -30.12 -2.71 -26.61
C LYS A 50 -29.01 -1.87 -25.97
N GLN A 51 -29.30 -1.31 -24.79
CA GLN A 51 -28.27 -0.73 -23.94
C GLN A 51 -27.35 -1.85 -23.40
N PRO A 52 -26.03 -1.61 -23.31
CA PRO A 52 -25.11 -2.56 -22.70
C PRO A 52 -25.45 -2.80 -21.25
N GLY A 53 -25.26 -4.04 -20.81
CA GLY A 53 -25.27 -4.42 -19.40
C GLY A 53 -23.91 -4.92 -18.94
N ILE A 54 -23.86 -5.43 -17.71
CA ILE A 54 -22.62 -5.90 -17.09
C ILE A 54 -21.89 -6.97 -17.90
N VAL A 55 -22.64 -7.84 -18.58
CA VAL A 55 -22.06 -8.90 -19.42
C VAL A 55 -21.29 -8.32 -20.60
N ASP A 56 -21.79 -7.25 -21.20
CA ASP A 56 -21.16 -6.64 -22.38
C ASP A 56 -19.87 -5.91 -21.99
N PHE A 57 -19.88 -5.21 -20.85
CA PHE A 57 -18.69 -4.57 -20.30
C PHE A 57 -17.64 -5.58 -19.86
N ALA A 58 -18.03 -6.61 -19.10
CA ALA A 58 -17.12 -7.66 -18.69
C ALA A 58 -16.53 -8.40 -19.89
N ARG A 59 -17.35 -8.72 -20.92
CA ARG A 59 -16.87 -9.32 -22.17
C ARG A 59 -15.82 -8.44 -22.84
N ALA A 60 -16.09 -7.14 -23.01
CA ALA A 60 -15.14 -6.21 -23.62
C ALA A 60 -13.80 -6.17 -22.88
N PHE A 61 -13.83 -6.22 -21.55
CA PHE A 61 -12.62 -6.28 -20.73
C PHE A 61 -11.86 -7.60 -20.89
N VAL A 62 -12.49 -8.74 -20.59
CA VAL A 62 -11.79 -10.04 -20.59
C VAL A 62 -11.34 -10.47 -21.99
N SER A 63 -12.01 -10.02 -23.05
CA SER A 63 -11.56 -10.24 -24.44
C SER A 63 -10.37 -9.36 -24.85
N ALA A 64 -10.05 -8.32 -24.08
CA ALA A 64 -8.89 -7.48 -24.34
C ALA A 64 -7.58 -8.07 -23.80
N ASP A 65 -7.68 -9.09 -22.94
CA ASP A 65 -6.54 -9.78 -22.37
C ASP A 65 -5.67 -10.41 -23.46
N GLN A 66 -4.36 -10.19 -23.35
CA GLN A 66 -3.35 -10.72 -24.28
C GLN A 66 -2.46 -11.77 -23.62
N GLN A 67 -2.60 -11.99 -22.30
CA GLN A 67 -1.81 -12.95 -21.55
C GLN A 67 -2.53 -14.28 -21.33
N GLU A 68 -3.78 -14.38 -21.79
CA GLU A 68 -4.62 -15.59 -21.72
C GLU A 68 -4.77 -16.12 -20.29
N TYR A 69 -4.90 -15.22 -19.31
CA TYR A 69 -5.12 -15.60 -17.92
C TYR A 69 -6.33 -16.54 -17.82
N ALA A 70 -6.17 -17.66 -17.11
CA ALA A 70 -7.20 -18.68 -16.97
C ALA A 70 -8.51 -18.08 -16.42
N LEU A 71 -8.42 -17.17 -15.44
CA LEU A 71 -9.55 -16.41 -14.91
C LEU A 71 -10.35 -15.68 -15.99
N PHE A 72 -9.67 -14.95 -16.89
CA PHE A 72 -10.31 -14.17 -17.94
C PHE A 72 -10.87 -15.07 -19.06
N SER A 73 -10.12 -16.10 -19.45
CA SER A 73 -10.55 -17.10 -20.43
C SER A 73 -11.79 -17.88 -19.96
N ALA A 74 -11.80 -18.33 -18.70
CA ALA A 74 -12.94 -19.01 -18.09
C ALA A 74 -14.16 -18.10 -17.96
N THR A 75 -13.94 -16.83 -17.57
CA THR A 75 -15.00 -15.82 -17.51
C THR A 75 -15.62 -15.55 -18.88
N LEU A 76 -14.80 -15.42 -19.93
CA LEU A 76 -15.27 -15.23 -21.29
C LEU A 76 -16.10 -16.43 -21.77
N ALA A 77 -15.60 -17.66 -21.55
CA ALA A 77 -16.33 -18.88 -21.89
C ALA A 77 -17.69 -18.93 -21.17
N ARG A 78 -17.73 -18.59 -19.88
CA ARG A 78 -18.97 -18.54 -19.09
C ARG A 78 -19.96 -17.51 -19.62
N ILE A 79 -19.48 -16.32 -19.99
CA ILE A 79 -20.27 -15.23 -20.59
C ILE A 79 -20.89 -15.69 -21.93
N ASP A 80 -20.15 -16.46 -22.71
CA ASP A 80 -20.59 -16.99 -24.01
C ASP A 80 -21.43 -18.27 -23.91
N GLY A 81 -21.67 -18.79 -22.69
CA GLY A 81 -22.40 -20.04 -22.48
C GLY A 81 -21.64 -21.29 -22.91
N ARG A 82 -20.30 -21.20 -23.00
CA ARG A 82 -19.40 -22.31 -23.33
C ARG A 82 -18.87 -22.97 -22.06
N GLN A 83 -18.48 -24.24 -22.18
CA GLN A 83 -17.69 -24.91 -21.14
C GLN A 83 -16.22 -24.51 -21.27
N PHE A 84 -15.57 -24.30 -20.13
CA PHE A 84 -14.13 -24.12 -20.03
C PHE A 84 -13.56 -25.33 -19.28
N LYS A 85 -12.53 -25.97 -19.86
CA LYS A 85 -11.91 -27.15 -19.26
C LYS A 85 -10.79 -26.70 -18.33
N LEU A 86 -10.97 -26.94 -17.04
CA LEU A 86 -9.96 -26.69 -16.02
C LEU A 86 -9.13 -27.95 -15.73
N PRO A 87 -7.87 -27.80 -15.30
CA PRO A 87 -7.13 -28.83 -14.58
C PRO A 87 -7.89 -29.38 -13.36
N GLN A 88 -7.48 -30.54 -12.86
CA GLN A 88 -8.20 -31.28 -11.82
C GLN A 88 -8.14 -30.59 -10.45
N ASP A 89 -7.07 -29.83 -10.20
CA ASP A 89 -6.72 -29.09 -9.00
C ASP A 89 -7.16 -27.61 -9.04
N GLU A 90 -7.93 -27.23 -10.07
CA GLU A 90 -8.42 -25.87 -10.25
C GLU A 90 -9.95 -25.81 -10.19
N GLN A 91 -10.45 -24.73 -9.58
CA GLN A 91 -11.88 -24.48 -9.47
C GLN A 91 -12.23 -23.12 -10.08
N PHE A 92 -13.43 -23.02 -10.66
CA PHE A 92 -13.93 -21.75 -11.19
C PHE A 92 -15.39 -21.54 -10.83
N THR A 93 -15.69 -20.36 -10.30
CA THR A 93 -17.06 -19.90 -10.07
C THR A 93 -17.27 -18.55 -10.70
N CYS A 94 -18.48 -18.28 -11.20
CA CYS A 94 -18.81 -17.01 -11.82
C CYS A 94 -20.29 -16.67 -11.60
N LEU A 95 -20.52 -15.59 -10.88
CA LEU A 95 -21.81 -14.98 -10.63
C LEU A 95 -22.01 -13.81 -11.59
N ILE A 96 -23.11 -13.83 -12.34
CA ILE A 96 -23.55 -12.73 -13.21
C ILE A 96 -24.88 -12.19 -12.68
N ASP A 97 -24.81 -11.14 -11.87
CA ASP A 97 -25.97 -10.47 -11.27
C ASP A 97 -26.41 -9.29 -12.15
N ARG A 98 -27.20 -9.62 -13.19
CA ARG A 98 -27.69 -8.62 -14.15
C ARG A 98 -28.54 -7.50 -13.54
N PRO A 99 -29.50 -7.77 -12.62
CA PRO A 99 -30.30 -6.73 -11.98
C PRO A 99 -29.45 -5.68 -11.26
N ASN A 100 -28.37 -6.12 -10.60
CA ASN A 100 -27.49 -5.21 -9.88
C ASN A 100 -26.31 -4.69 -10.71
N GLY A 101 -26.17 -5.14 -11.97
CA GLY A 101 -25.08 -4.73 -12.85
C GLY A 101 -23.71 -5.16 -12.33
N TYR A 102 -23.61 -6.35 -11.75
CA TYR A 102 -22.41 -6.85 -11.07
C TYR A 102 -22.01 -8.25 -11.59
N LEU A 103 -20.70 -8.47 -11.76
CA LEU A 103 -20.10 -9.75 -12.08
C LEU A 103 -18.97 -10.03 -11.10
N HIS A 104 -18.90 -11.28 -10.63
CA HIS A 104 -17.84 -11.78 -9.76
C HIS A 104 -17.41 -13.14 -10.28
N ALA A 105 -16.14 -13.31 -10.61
CA ALA A 105 -15.56 -14.57 -11.02
C ALA A 105 -14.36 -14.90 -10.13
N VAL A 106 -14.28 -16.15 -9.67
CA VAL A 106 -13.18 -16.67 -8.85
C VAL A 106 -12.57 -17.85 -9.59
N HIS A 107 -11.25 -17.83 -9.73
CA HIS A 107 -10.45 -18.96 -10.16
C HIS A 107 -9.52 -19.34 -9.01
N THR A 108 -9.66 -20.57 -8.52
CA THR A 108 -8.90 -21.08 -7.38
C THR A 108 -7.91 -22.13 -7.85
N ILE A 109 -6.65 -22.01 -7.44
CA ILE A 109 -5.56 -22.96 -7.71
C ILE A 109 -5.08 -23.51 -6.37
N GLU A 110 -5.29 -24.80 -6.12
CA GLU A 110 -4.88 -25.41 -4.85
C GLU A 110 -3.35 -25.47 -4.71
N GLY A 111 -2.83 -25.29 -3.49
CA GLY A 111 -1.41 -25.49 -3.17
C GLY A 111 -0.47 -24.29 -3.38
N ILE A 112 -0.99 -23.11 -3.72
CA ILE A 112 -0.20 -21.86 -3.83
C ILE A 112 -0.68 -20.79 -2.84
N ILE A 113 0.20 -19.88 -2.44
CA ILE A 113 -0.11 -18.83 -1.44
C ILE A 113 -1.21 -17.89 -1.94
N ASN A 114 -1.20 -17.55 -3.22
CA ASN A 114 -2.17 -16.69 -3.92
C ASN A 114 -3.29 -17.50 -4.61
N HIS A 115 -3.80 -18.53 -3.93
CA HIS A 115 -4.70 -19.54 -4.51
C HIS A 115 -5.96 -18.96 -5.16
N ASP A 116 -6.54 -17.88 -4.62
CA ASP A 116 -7.73 -17.27 -5.19
C ASP A 116 -7.38 -16.08 -6.08
N GLN A 117 -7.73 -16.15 -7.36
CA GLN A 117 -7.71 -15.04 -8.31
C GLN A 117 -9.14 -14.60 -8.59
N VAL A 118 -9.45 -13.33 -8.34
CA VAL A 118 -10.82 -12.81 -8.38
C VAL A 118 -10.94 -11.63 -9.34
N LEU A 119 -11.92 -11.72 -10.24
CA LEU A 119 -12.35 -10.63 -11.11
C LEU A 119 -13.72 -10.13 -10.66
N GLU A 120 -13.81 -8.86 -10.31
CA GLU A 120 -15.08 -8.16 -10.13
C GLU A 120 -15.27 -7.08 -11.18
N VAL A 121 -16.50 -6.96 -11.67
CA VAL A 121 -16.89 -5.88 -12.58
C VAL A 121 -18.22 -5.31 -12.10
N CYS A 122 -18.33 -3.99 -12.05
CA CYS A 122 -19.60 -3.31 -11.83
C CYS A 122 -19.64 -1.98 -12.58
N TYR A 123 -20.79 -1.31 -12.58
CA TYR A 123 -20.88 0.02 -13.18
C TYR A 123 -21.87 0.95 -12.47
N TRP A 124 -21.61 2.24 -12.59
CA TRP A 124 -22.47 3.33 -12.16
C TRP A 124 -23.03 4.05 -13.39
N ARG A 125 -24.23 4.61 -13.24
CA ARG A 125 -24.72 5.60 -14.20
C ARG A 125 -24.14 6.94 -13.79
N THR A 126 -23.59 7.65 -14.76
CA THR A 126 -23.10 9.02 -14.59
C THR A 126 -24.03 9.99 -15.29
N ASP A 127 -23.75 11.27 -15.15
CA ASP A 127 -24.40 12.30 -15.95
C ASP A 127 -24.10 12.08 -17.45
N ALA A 128 -24.97 12.59 -18.33
CA ALA A 128 -24.89 12.44 -19.80
C ALA A 128 -25.08 11.01 -20.38
N ASP A 129 -25.78 10.11 -19.67
CA ASP A 129 -26.05 8.72 -20.09
C ASP A 129 -24.81 7.85 -20.34
N HIS A 130 -23.64 8.31 -19.91
CA HIS A 130 -22.43 7.51 -19.81
C HIS A 130 -22.55 6.48 -18.67
N ARG A 131 -21.60 5.55 -18.62
CA ARG A 131 -21.44 4.62 -17.49
C ARG A 131 -19.99 4.63 -17.04
N LEU A 132 -19.79 4.79 -15.74
CA LEU A 132 -18.49 4.51 -15.12
C LEU A 132 -18.43 3.02 -14.85
N VAL A 133 -17.52 2.31 -15.51
CA VAL A 133 -17.32 0.86 -15.31
C VAL A 133 -16.07 0.65 -14.47
N ALA A 134 -16.17 -0.04 -13.34
CA ALA A 134 -15.00 -0.48 -12.59
C ALA A 134 -14.71 -1.95 -12.85
N VAL A 135 -13.43 -2.25 -12.98
CA VAL A 135 -12.89 -3.60 -13.07
C VAL A 135 -11.83 -3.76 -11.99
N ASN A 136 -12.00 -4.75 -11.14
CA ASN A 136 -11.09 -5.05 -10.03
C ASN A 136 -10.57 -6.47 -10.19
N HIS A 137 -9.25 -6.62 -10.18
CA HIS A 137 -8.59 -7.92 -10.17
C HIS A 137 -7.73 -8.00 -8.91
N TYR A 138 -8.00 -9.00 -8.07
CA TYR A 138 -7.31 -9.17 -6.80
C TYR A 138 -7.12 -10.64 -6.47
N SER A 139 -6.30 -10.89 -5.45
CA SER A 139 -6.16 -12.21 -4.85
C SER A 139 -6.33 -12.15 -3.33
N ASN A 140 -6.22 -13.28 -2.65
CA ASN A 140 -6.20 -13.32 -1.19
C ASN A 140 -5.01 -12.55 -0.57
N ILE A 141 -4.04 -12.10 -1.37
CA ILE A 141 -2.92 -11.24 -0.96
C ILE A 141 -3.01 -9.83 -1.57
N GLY A 142 -4.22 -9.31 -1.76
CA GLY A 142 -4.46 -7.91 -2.15
C GLY A 142 -4.75 -7.68 -3.62
N THR A 143 -4.97 -6.41 -3.97
CA THR A 143 -5.44 -5.96 -5.29
C THR A 143 -4.27 -5.84 -6.28
N ILE A 144 -4.42 -6.50 -7.42
CA ILE A 144 -3.44 -6.47 -8.51
C ILE A 144 -3.64 -5.22 -9.36
N PHE A 145 -4.89 -4.88 -9.66
CA PHE A 145 -5.26 -3.58 -10.25
C PHE A 145 -6.73 -3.25 -10.00
N LEU A 146 -7.03 -1.95 -9.95
CA LEU A 146 -8.38 -1.40 -9.95
C LEU A 146 -8.49 -0.35 -11.06
N LEU A 147 -9.28 -0.66 -12.08
CA LEU A 147 -9.41 0.15 -13.30
C LEU A 147 -10.81 0.73 -13.43
N PHE A 148 -10.88 1.93 -13.98
CA PHE A 148 -12.13 2.63 -14.25
C PHE A 148 -12.21 3.05 -15.72
N TYR A 149 -13.35 2.80 -16.35
CA TYR A 149 -13.59 3.19 -17.73
C TYR A 149 -14.80 4.11 -17.82
N ASP A 150 -14.70 5.14 -18.63
CA ASP A 150 -15.85 5.89 -19.11
C ASP A 150 -16.42 5.19 -20.35
N TYR A 151 -17.62 4.62 -20.21
CA TYR A 151 -18.36 4.09 -21.34
C TYR A 151 -19.25 5.18 -21.96
N ASN A 152 -18.98 5.49 -23.23
CA ASN A 152 -19.76 6.41 -24.02
C ASN A 152 -20.70 5.64 -24.98
N PRO A 153 -22.03 5.74 -24.84
CA PRO A 153 -22.97 5.04 -25.70
C PRO A 153 -22.93 5.50 -27.16
N ALA A 154 -22.51 6.74 -27.45
CA ALA A 154 -22.43 7.26 -28.82
C ALA A 154 -21.26 6.63 -29.61
N THR A 155 -20.15 6.33 -28.94
CA THR A 155 -18.99 5.68 -29.57
C THR A 155 -19.00 4.16 -29.40
N GLY A 156 -19.72 3.65 -28.39
CA GLY A 156 -19.70 2.24 -28.01
C GLY A 156 -18.35 1.80 -27.42
N LEU A 157 -17.58 2.74 -26.84
CA LEU A 157 -16.25 2.49 -26.30
C LEU A 157 -16.24 2.67 -24.78
N MET A 158 -15.54 1.78 -24.09
CA MET A 158 -15.04 1.94 -22.72
C MET A 158 -13.63 2.53 -22.79
N THR A 159 -13.49 3.82 -22.48
CA THR A 159 -12.19 4.50 -22.47
C THR A 159 -11.62 4.53 -21.06
N PRO A 160 -10.40 4.04 -20.81
CA PRO A 160 -9.81 4.06 -19.47
C PRO A 160 -9.65 5.51 -19.01
N LEU A 161 -10.01 5.79 -17.76
CA LEU A 161 -9.78 7.09 -17.18
C LEU A 161 -8.27 7.32 -17.01
N ALA A 162 -7.81 8.54 -17.28
CA ALA A 162 -6.41 8.91 -17.09
C ALA A 162 -5.99 8.86 -15.61
N GLN A 163 -6.94 9.07 -14.69
CA GLN A 163 -6.75 8.95 -13.25
C GLN A 163 -7.95 8.22 -12.64
N PRO A 164 -7.77 7.53 -11.51
CA PRO A 164 -8.90 6.99 -10.76
C PRO A 164 -9.91 8.09 -10.37
N PRO A 165 -11.22 7.78 -10.32
CA PRO A 165 -12.27 8.76 -10.05
C PRO A 165 -12.42 9.03 -8.55
N PHE A 166 -11.34 9.10 -7.79
CA PHE A 166 -11.35 9.41 -6.36
C PHE A 166 -10.22 10.37 -6.00
N GLN A 167 -10.48 11.20 -5.01
CA GLN A 167 -9.54 12.21 -4.49
C GLN A 167 -9.09 11.84 -3.07
N ASP A 168 -7.97 12.42 -2.64
CA ASP A 168 -7.41 12.25 -1.29
C ASP A 168 -7.26 10.77 -0.89
N PHE A 169 -6.82 9.94 -1.83
CA PHE A 169 -6.55 8.52 -1.61
C PHE A 169 -5.04 8.28 -1.66
N HIS A 170 -4.47 7.86 -0.53
CA HIS A 170 -3.02 7.69 -0.37
C HIS A 170 -2.65 6.27 0.08
N GLU A 171 -3.54 5.31 -0.14
CA GLU A 171 -3.26 3.91 0.18
C GLU A 171 -2.61 3.19 -1.00
N LEU A 172 -1.84 2.16 -0.70
CA LEU A 172 -1.34 1.22 -1.69
C LEU A 172 -2.39 0.14 -1.95
N LEU A 173 -2.93 0.08 -3.17
CA LEU A 173 -3.99 -0.88 -3.52
C LEU A 173 -3.56 -2.33 -3.31
N ARG A 174 -2.27 -2.63 -3.51
CA ARG A 174 -1.69 -3.96 -3.25
C ARG A 174 -1.81 -4.41 -1.79
N GLU A 175 -1.99 -3.49 -0.84
CA GLU A 175 -2.22 -3.82 0.57
C GLU A 175 -3.69 -4.09 0.91
N LEU A 176 -4.59 -3.81 -0.05
CA LEU A 176 -6.02 -3.82 0.15
C LEU A 176 -6.69 -4.88 -0.72
N ILE A 177 -7.69 -5.55 -0.16
CA ILE A 177 -8.71 -6.26 -0.93
C ILE A 177 -9.82 -5.25 -1.21
N VAL A 178 -9.86 -4.75 -2.43
CA VAL A 178 -10.96 -3.92 -2.91
C VAL A 178 -12.17 -4.81 -3.19
N GLN A 179 -13.35 -4.36 -2.79
CA GLN A 179 -14.62 -5.04 -3.02
C GLN A 179 -15.57 -4.10 -3.75
N LEU A 180 -15.85 -4.41 -5.00
CA LEU A 180 -16.82 -3.66 -5.80
C LEU A 180 -18.25 -3.93 -5.31
N PRO A 181 -19.14 -2.93 -5.30
CA PRO A 181 -20.47 -3.10 -4.75
C PRO A 181 -21.33 -4.01 -5.64
N ARG A 182 -21.74 -5.15 -5.08
CA ARG A 182 -22.88 -5.90 -5.61
C ARG A 182 -24.21 -5.21 -5.31
N GLN A 183 -24.34 -4.60 -4.13
CA GLN A 183 -25.49 -3.81 -3.71
C GLN A 183 -25.01 -2.47 -3.17
N GLY A 184 -25.81 -1.42 -3.33
CA GLY A 184 -25.35 -0.06 -3.05
C GLY A 184 -24.41 0.47 -4.13
N LYS A 185 -23.63 1.50 -3.79
CA LYS A 185 -22.74 2.21 -4.72
C LYS A 185 -21.36 2.50 -4.17
N ASP A 186 -21.14 2.27 -2.88
CA ASP A 186 -19.87 2.53 -2.21
C ASP A 186 -18.90 1.35 -2.45
N ILE A 187 -17.62 1.67 -2.61
CA ILE A 187 -16.56 0.66 -2.73
C ILE A 187 -15.95 0.46 -1.34
N HIS A 188 -15.90 -0.80 -0.90
CA HIS A 188 -15.34 -1.15 0.40
C HIS A 188 -13.95 -1.75 0.22
N MET A 189 -13.04 -1.44 1.14
CA MET A 189 -11.68 -1.96 1.10
C MET A 189 -11.27 -2.38 2.50
N LYS A 190 -10.57 -3.51 2.59
CA LYS A 190 -10.00 -4.04 3.83
C LYS A 190 -8.58 -4.51 3.58
N SER A 191 -7.75 -4.58 4.62
CA SER A 191 -6.46 -5.23 4.47
C SER A 191 -6.62 -6.74 4.21
N TRP A 192 -5.64 -7.33 3.52
CA TRP A 192 -5.52 -8.78 3.38
C TRP A 192 -4.81 -9.46 4.56
N TRP A 193 -4.15 -8.70 5.45
CA TRP A 193 -3.50 -9.22 6.66
C TRP A 193 -3.91 -8.44 7.92
N ASP A 194 -3.72 -9.04 9.09
CA ASP A 194 -4.24 -8.50 10.36
C ASP A 194 -3.58 -7.18 10.80
N GLY A 195 -2.29 -7.00 10.52
CA GLY A 195 -1.56 -5.77 10.84
C GLY A 195 -1.67 -4.65 9.80
N GLY A 196 -2.46 -4.83 8.74
CA GLY A 196 -2.52 -3.87 7.64
C GLY A 196 -3.42 -2.66 7.91
N PRO A 197 -3.68 -1.84 6.87
CA PRO A 197 -4.49 -0.63 7.03
C PRO A 197 -5.90 -0.94 7.51
N SER A 198 -6.42 -0.11 8.42
CA SER A 198 -7.82 -0.21 8.85
C SER A 198 -8.77 -0.12 7.63
N PRO A 199 -9.90 -0.84 7.63
CA PRO A 199 -10.86 -0.79 6.54
C PRO A 199 -11.28 0.65 6.18
N LEU A 200 -11.56 0.88 4.90
CA LEU A 200 -12.02 2.17 4.41
C LEU A 200 -13.16 2.01 3.40
N THR A 201 -13.81 3.13 3.09
CA THR A 201 -14.88 3.18 2.10
C THR A 201 -14.67 4.37 1.18
N LEU A 202 -14.80 4.13 -0.12
CA LEU A 202 -14.97 5.17 -1.12
C LEU A 202 -16.46 5.36 -1.35
N ARG A 203 -16.97 6.53 -0.96
CA ARG A 203 -18.39 6.87 -1.09
C ARG A 203 -18.68 7.45 -2.46
N TRP A 204 -19.69 6.89 -3.12
CA TRP A 204 -20.15 7.42 -4.41
C TRP A 204 -20.82 8.79 -4.23
N ASP A 205 -20.44 9.76 -5.07
CA ASP A 205 -20.97 11.13 -5.01
C ASP A 205 -22.28 11.34 -5.77
N GLY A 206 -22.67 10.39 -6.64
CA GLY A 206 -23.84 10.51 -7.51
C GLY A 206 -23.54 10.93 -8.96
N HIS A 207 -22.35 11.47 -9.23
CA HIS A 207 -22.06 12.27 -10.42
C HIS A 207 -20.87 11.79 -11.25
N GLY A 208 -20.04 10.89 -10.72
CA GLY A 208 -18.87 10.43 -11.47
C GLY A 208 -17.66 10.07 -10.61
N THR A 209 -17.68 10.41 -9.32
CA THR A 209 -16.50 10.33 -8.47
C THR A 209 -16.78 9.70 -7.11
N PHE A 210 -15.72 9.39 -6.38
CA PHE A 210 -15.80 8.91 -5.02
C PHE A 210 -14.98 9.77 -4.06
N THR A 211 -15.46 9.85 -2.82
CA THR A 211 -14.75 10.47 -1.71
C THR A 211 -14.34 9.43 -0.68
N THR A 212 -13.09 9.46 -0.22
CA THR A 212 -12.63 8.60 0.88
C THR A 212 -13.29 9.04 2.19
N VAL A 213 -14.12 8.17 2.77
CA VAL A 213 -14.82 8.44 4.03
C VAL A 213 -13.81 8.57 5.16
N GLY A 214 -13.80 9.72 5.82
CA GLY A 214 -12.90 9.99 6.96
C GLY A 214 -11.45 10.29 6.59
N ALA A 215 -11.15 10.66 5.34
CA ALA A 215 -9.79 10.95 4.86
C ALA A 215 -9.01 11.90 5.79
N ALA A 216 -9.64 12.99 6.25
CA ALA A 216 -8.98 13.97 7.13
C ALA A 216 -8.53 13.42 8.48
N GLU A 217 -9.26 12.44 9.05
CA GLU A 217 -8.83 11.73 10.26
C GLU A 217 -7.74 10.72 9.92
N ARG A 218 -7.95 9.96 8.84
CA ARG A 218 -7.11 8.85 8.41
C ARG A 218 -5.68 9.28 8.10
N TYR A 219 -5.51 10.42 7.43
CA TYR A 219 -4.20 10.96 7.05
C TYR A 219 -3.72 12.08 7.97
N ARG A 220 -4.34 12.24 9.15
CA ARG A 220 -3.86 13.21 10.13
C ARG A 220 -2.50 12.78 10.66
N GLN A 221 -1.55 13.71 10.65
CA GLN A 221 -0.28 13.48 11.32
C GLN A 221 -0.46 13.23 12.82
N PRO A 222 0.19 12.22 13.41
CA PRO A 222 0.19 12.02 14.84
C PRO A 222 0.92 13.18 15.54
N ALA A 223 0.36 13.63 16.66
CA ALA A 223 1.01 14.65 17.46
C ALA A 223 2.31 14.11 18.08
N ALA A 224 3.29 14.99 18.23
CA ALA A 224 4.52 14.67 18.95
C ALA A 224 4.21 14.40 20.44
N ASN A 225 5.05 13.58 21.08
CA ASN A 225 5.05 13.36 22.53
C ASN A 225 3.76 12.74 23.11
N GLN A 226 2.86 12.20 22.29
CA GLN A 226 1.72 11.43 22.78
C GLN A 226 2.16 10.02 23.19
N PRO A 227 1.80 9.55 24.40
CA PRO A 227 1.97 8.16 24.76
C PRO A 227 1.28 7.25 23.73
N THR A 228 2.01 6.30 23.19
CA THR A 228 1.50 5.34 22.20
C THR A 228 1.91 3.94 22.55
N THR A 229 1.01 2.99 22.33
CA THR A 229 1.34 1.57 22.30
C THR A 229 2.06 1.26 21.00
N CYS A 230 3.02 0.33 21.08
CA CYS A 230 3.79 -0.19 19.97
C CYS A 230 3.87 -1.70 20.09
N ASP A 231 4.17 -2.38 18.98
CA ASP A 231 4.58 -3.78 19.02
C ASP A 231 5.41 -4.09 17.78
N PHE A 232 6.73 -4.04 17.94
CA PHE A 232 7.70 -4.37 16.89
C PHE A 232 9.06 -4.71 17.51
N ILE A 233 9.90 -5.38 16.74
CA ILE A 233 11.27 -5.74 17.12
C ILE A 233 12.22 -4.57 16.86
N ALA A 234 13.13 -4.36 17.81
CA ALA A 234 14.24 -3.42 17.69
C ALA A 234 15.51 -4.03 18.31
N HIS A 235 16.66 -3.48 17.97
CA HIS A 235 17.97 -3.80 18.58
C HIS A 235 18.66 -2.53 19.09
N PHE A 236 19.68 -2.69 19.94
CA PHE A 236 20.54 -1.57 20.38
C PHE A 236 21.65 -1.22 19.38
N LYS A 237 21.96 -2.13 18.46
CA LYS A 237 22.90 -1.96 17.35
C LYS A 237 22.38 -2.70 16.11
N PRO A 238 22.84 -2.37 14.90
CA PRO A 238 22.65 -3.24 13.74
C PRO A 238 23.13 -4.68 14.05
N GLU A 239 22.42 -5.68 13.53
CA GLU A 239 22.71 -7.09 13.84
C GLU A 239 24.08 -7.52 13.34
N GLU A 240 24.55 -6.91 12.25
CA GLU A 240 25.83 -7.17 11.61
C GLU A 240 27.03 -6.58 12.38
N GLU A 241 26.79 -5.64 13.31
CA GLU A 241 27.83 -5.00 14.10
C GLU A 241 28.17 -5.82 15.36
N THR A 242 29.44 -5.86 15.76
CA THR A 242 29.87 -6.58 16.98
C THR A 242 29.97 -5.68 18.21
N SER A 243 29.77 -4.37 18.04
CA SER A 243 29.82 -3.38 19.12
C SER A 243 28.93 -2.19 18.79
N GLY A 244 28.51 -1.45 19.81
CA GLY A 244 27.74 -0.21 19.63
C GLY A 244 27.99 0.79 20.75
N ASP A 245 27.22 1.87 20.75
CA ASP A 245 27.24 2.87 21.83
C ASP A 245 26.68 2.26 23.12
N PRO A 246 27.30 2.50 24.30
CA PRO A 246 26.78 2.05 25.57
C PRO A 246 25.35 2.53 25.82
N VAL A 247 24.53 1.67 26.43
CA VAL A 247 23.11 1.95 26.67
C VAL A 247 22.79 1.80 28.16
N ASP A 248 22.12 2.81 28.71
CA ASP A 248 21.54 2.73 30.06
C ASP A 248 20.08 2.27 29.99
N LEU A 249 19.71 1.33 30.85
CA LEU A 249 18.34 0.90 31.09
C LEU A 249 17.80 1.60 32.34
N TYR A 250 16.58 2.11 32.26
CA TYR A 250 15.97 2.92 33.32
C TYR A 250 14.68 2.28 33.87
N ASP A 251 14.35 2.56 35.14
CA ASP A 251 13.08 2.15 35.75
C ASP A 251 11.87 2.97 35.29
N ALA A 252 12.10 4.21 34.89
CA ALA A 252 11.11 5.15 34.36
C ALA A 252 11.78 6.15 33.38
N PRO A 253 11.01 6.90 32.57
CA PRO A 253 11.54 7.97 31.72
C PRO A 253 12.36 8.99 32.53
N GLY A 254 13.68 9.04 32.30
CA GLY A 254 14.60 9.92 33.03
C GLY A 254 14.79 9.55 34.51
N GLY A 255 14.41 8.32 34.88
CA GLY A 255 14.51 7.80 36.23
C GLY A 255 15.91 7.30 36.59
N LYS A 256 15.96 6.30 37.47
CA LYS A 256 17.21 5.69 37.91
C LYS A 256 17.69 4.68 36.87
N VAL A 257 19.00 4.69 36.58
CA VAL A 257 19.64 3.62 35.81
C VAL A 257 19.60 2.32 36.63
N ILE A 258 18.94 1.31 36.10
CA ILE A 258 18.83 -0.03 36.69
C ILE A 258 19.88 -0.99 36.13
N ARG A 259 20.40 -0.73 34.93
CA ARG A 259 21.47 -1.51 34.30
C ARG A 259 22.24 -0.64 33.30
N HIS A 260 23.56 -0.80 33.27
CA HIS A 260 24.43 -0.23 32.25
C HIS A 260 24.87 -1.36 31.32
N LEU A 261 24.68 -1.18 30.01
CA LEU A 261 25.15 -2.10 28.97
C LEU A 261 26.39 -1.50 28.32
N GLY A 262 27.51 -2.22 28.39
CA GLY A 262 28.75 -1.81 27.73
C GLY A 262 28.68 -1.97 26.22
N THR A 263 29.74 -1.55 25.53
CA THR A 263 29.83 -1.57 24.06
C THR A 263 29.66 -2.96 23.43
N TYR A 264 29.90 -4.04 24.19
CA TYR A 264 29.83 -5.43 23.74
C TYR A 264 28.66 -6.20 24.40
N ASP A 265 27.85 -5.55 25.23
CA ASP A 265 26.75 -6.19 25.97
C ASP A 265 25.38 -5.81 25.37
N LEU A 266 25.32 -5.75 24.03
CA LEU A 266 24.18 -5.19 23.27
C LEU A 266 23.41 -6.23 22.45
N ASP A 267 23.83 -7.50 22.48
CA ASP A 267 23.20 -8.60 21.75
C ASP A 267 21.88 -9.03 22.40
N TYR A 268 20.93 -8.11 22.38
CA TYR A 268 19.58 -8.28 22.87
C TYR A 268 18.58 -8.03 21.75
N ALA A 269 17.65 -8.95 21.62
CA ALA A 269 16.39 -8.66 20.99
C ALA A 269 15.55 -7.79 21.91
N LEU A 270 14.83 -6.83 21.33
CA LEU A 270 13.94 -5.93 22.06
C LEU A 270 12.56 -5.95 21.41
N ARG A 271 11.51 -5.97 22.24
CA ARG A 271 10.14 -5.71 21.78
C ARG A 271 9.66 -4.39 22.37
N VAL A 272 9.40 -3.41 21.51
CA VAL A 272 8.97 -2.08 21.93
C VAL A 272 7.46 -2.10 22.20
N LYS A 273 7.05 -1.86 23.45
CA LYS A 273 5.63 -1.98 23.86
C LYS A 273 4.93 -0.64 24.00
N ARG A 274 5.68 0.41 24.33
CA ARG A 274 5.15 1.77 24.52
C ARG A 274 6.22 2.81 24.25
N VAL A 275 5.82 3.97 23.76
CA VAL A 275 6.67 5.16 23.68
C VAL A 275 5.97 6.36 24.30
N GLU A 276 6.73 7.19 25.02
CA GLU A 276 6.30 8.52 25.44
C GLU A 276 7.50 9.47 25.60
N ASN A 277 7.36 10.72 25.16
CA ASN A 277 8.37 11.78 25.36
C ASN A 277 9.82 11.38 24.97
N GLY A 278 9.98 10.62 23.88
CA GLY A 278 11.29 10.15 23.39
C GLY A 278 11.91 8.99 24.19
N TRP A 279 11.11 8.33 25.05
CA TRP A 279 11.46 7.13 25.77
C TRP A 279 10.63 5.95 25.27
N ALA A 280 11.28 4.81 25.07
CA ALA A 280 10.65 3.55 24.74
C ALA A 280 10.68 2.62 25.95
N TYR A 281 9.53 2.04 26.29
CA TYR A 281 9.43 0.91 27.19
C TYR A 281 9.58 -0.36 26.37
N ILE A 282 10.54 -1.19 26.75
CA ILE A 282 10.96 -2.39 26.04
C ILE A 282 10.88 -3.61 26.95
N ASP A 283 10.56 -4.75 26.36
CA ASP A 283 10.92 -6.07 26.88
C ASP A 283 12.19 -6.52 26.16
N TYR A 284 13.19 -7.05 26.87
CA TYR A 284 14.45 -7.51 26.26
C TYR A 284 14.79 -8.96 26.64
N GLY A 285 15.58 -9.63 25.79
CA GLY A 285 16.06 -11.00 25.99
C GLY A 285 16.92 -11.51 24.84
N ASN A 286 17.36 -12.78 24.92
CA ASN A 286 18.32 -13.37 23.95
C ASN A 286 17.69 -13.87 22.64
N ASP A 287 16.35 -13.95 22.52
CA ASP A 287 15.67 -14.41 21.31
C ASP A 287 14.46 -13.51 20.97
N PRO A 288 14.47 -12.80 19.83
CA PRO A 288 13.39 -11.90 19.41
C PRO A 288 12.10 -12.63 19.04
N LEU A 289 12.21 -13.82 18.45
CA LEU A 289 11.11 -14.61 17.91
C LEU A 289 10.38 -15.39 19.00
N MET A 290 11.04 -15.60 20.15
CA MET A 290 10.47 -16.30 21.30
C MET A 290 9.89 -15.38 22.38
N MET A 291 9.81 -14.06 22.17
CA MET A 291 9.23 -13.09 23.14
C MET A 291 7.70 -13.11 23.24
N GLY A 292 7.12 -14.31 23.36
CA GLY A 292 5.77 -14.50 23.89
C GLY A 292 5.68 -14.17 25.38
N PRO A 293 4.49 -14.20 25.99
CA PRO A 293 4.32 -13.93 27.42
C PRO A 293 5.19 -14.87 28.29
N GLY A 294 6.17 -14.33 29.01
CA GLY A 294 6.97 -15.04 30.01
C GLY A 294 8.41 -15.44 29.62
N SER A 295 8.91 -15.05 28.44
CA SER A 295 10.27 -15.35 27.96
C SER A 295 11.24 -14.17 27.97
N SER A 296 10.78 -12.99 28.40
CA SER A 296 11.64 -11.82 28.58
C SER A 296 12.58 -11.97 29.77
N GLU A 297 13.83 -11.51 29.62
CA GLU A 297 14.79 -11.40 30.73
C GLU A 297 14.51 -10.20 31.64
N GLY A 298 13.75 -9.23 31.16
CA GLY A 298 13.35 -8.05 31.91
C GLY A 298 12.77 -6.97 31.01
N SER A 299 12.24 -5.94 31.66
CA SER A 299 11.69 -4.77 30.99
C SER A 299 12.33 -3.50 31.51
N ALA A 300 12.48 -2.49 30.65
CA ALA A 300 13.10 -1.23 31.03
C ALA A 300 12.66 -0.08 30.12
N TRP A 301 12.96 1.14 30.54
CA TRP A 301 12.90 2.33 29.70
C TRP A 301 14.25 2.65 29.09
N VAL A 302 14.26 3.00 27.81
CA VAL A 302 15.45 3.45 27.06
C VAL A 302 15.11 4.69 26.22
N ARG A 303 16.12 5.44 25.79
CA ARG A 303 15.91 6.52 24.82
C ARG A 303 15.54 5.91 23.48
N SER A 304 14.49 6.40 22.81
CA SER A 304 14.10 5.85 21.50
C SER A 304 15.24 5.94 20.48
N THR A 305 16.12 6.94 20.61
CA THR A 305 17.29 7.13 19.75
C THR A 305 18.43 6.14 19.98
N THR A 306 18.33 5.22 20.94
CA THR A 306 19.30 4.11 21.06
C THR A 306 18.89 2.90 20.23
N LEU A 307 17.70 2.93 19.62
CA LEU A 307 17.14 1.79 18.91
C LEU A 307 17.49 1.80 17.42
N TYR A 308 17.55 0.59 16.87
CA TYR A 308 17.57 0.28 15.44
C TYR A 308 16.40 -0.65 15.12
N VAL A 309 15.79 -0.47 13.95
CA VAL A 309 14.62 -1.24 13.52
C VAL A 309 14.87 -1.88 12.16
N LEU A 310 14.31 -3.07 11.96
CA LEU A 310 14.36 -3.80 10.70
C LEU A 310 13.03 -3.63 9.96
N PRO A 311 12.99 -2.89 8.84
CA PRO A 311 11.88 -2.94 7.91
C PRO A 311 11.85 -4.32 7.24
N ALA A 312 10.83 -5.12 7.51
CA ALA A 312 10.75 -6.51 7.06
C ALA A 312 9.93 -6.65 5.77
N GLY A 313 10.16 -5.77 4.79
CA GLY A 313 9.33 -5.70 3.59
C GLY A 313 9.91 -6.43 2.39
N PRO A 314 9.52 -7.69 2.08
CA PRO A 314 9.62 -8.19 0.72
C PRO A 314 8.29 -8.23 -0.02
N VAL A 315 7.14 -8.06 0.65
CA VAL A 315 5.85 -8.36 -0.01
C VAL A 315 5.43 -7.25 -1.00
N TYR A 316 5.71 -5.97 -0.71
CA TYR A 316 5.41 -4.85 -1.63
C TYR A 316 6.39 -3.68 -1.51
N ILE A 317 6.36 -2.80 -2.52
CA ILE A 317 7.07 -1.51 -2.50
C ILE A 317 6.51 -0.68 -1.34
N ASN A 318 7.37 -0.42 -0.36
CA ASN A 318 7.08 0.47 0.77
C ASN A 318 7.87 1.76 0.63
N TYR A 319 7.37 2.83 1.25
CA TYR A 319 7.92 4.18 1.10
C TYR A 319 8.38 4.75 2.42
N ILE A 320 9.42 5.58 2.32
CA ILE A 320 9.85 6.53 3.34
C ILE A 320 9.18 7.87 3.02
N TYR A 321 8.52 8.48 3.99
CA TYR A 321 7.75 9.72 3.84
C TYR A 321 8.50 10.90 4.49
N ASP A 322 8.31 12.13 4.02
CA ASP A 322 8.91 13.30 4.68
C ASP A 322 8.17 13.74 5.96
N GLU A 323 6.89 13.39 6.07
CA GLU A 323 6.06 13.60 7.26
C GLU A 323 5.37 12.27 7.68
N PRO A 324 4.94 12.13 8.95
CA PRO A 324 4.30 10.89 9.44
C PRO A 324 2.84 10.79 8.99
N THR A 325 2.61 10.77 7.68
CA THR A 325 1.31 10.57 7.04
C THR A 325 1.48 10.04 5.62
N ARG A 326 0.56 9.18 5.17
CA ARG A 326 0.55 8.68 3.78
C ARG A 326 0.27 9.78 2.74
N ALA A 327 -0.33 10.90 3.15
CA ALA A 327 -0.53 12.05 2.26
C ALA A 327 0.75 12.85 1.98
N ALA A 328 1.84 12.54 2.70
CA ALA A 328 3.12 13.21 2.58
C ALA A 328 3.86 12.77 1.32
N ARG A 329 4.90 13.52 0.95
CA ARG A 329 5.69 13.19 -0.23
C ARG A 329 6.61 12.01 0.09
N HIS A 330 6.77 11.12 -0.88
CA HIS A 330 7.74 10.03 -0.80
C HIS A 330 9.16 10.58 -0.94
N VAL A 331 10.03 10.17 -0.02
CA VAL A 331 11.47 10.48 0.01
C VAL A 331 12.24 9.44 -0.79
N ALA A 332 11.95 8.16 -0.56
CA ALA A 332 12.53 7.00 -1.23
C ALA A 332 11.64 5.77 -1.01
N THR A 333 11.82 4.73 -1.80
CA THR A 333 11.32 3.38 -1.49
C THR A 333 12.25 2.67 -0.51
N PHE A 334 11.76 1.61 0.14
CA PHE A 334 12.61 0.77 0.98
C PHE A 334 13.73 0.12 0.18
N ASN A 335 13.47 -0.32 -1.05
CA ASN A 335 14.48 -0.92 -1.93
C ASN A 335 15.59 0.07 -2.30
N GLU A 336 15.26 1.34 -2.56
CA GLU A 336 16.26 2.38 -2.80
C GLU A 336 17.06 2.71 -1.53
N ALA A 337 16.44 2.58 -0.36
CA ALA A 337 17.07 2.83 0.94
C ALA A 337 17.97 1.68 1.41
N MET A 338 17.60 0.43 1.11
CA MET A 338 18.37 -0.80 1.34
C MET A 338 19.35 -1.02 0.18
N ASP A 339 20.27 -0.08 -0.03
CA ASP A 339 21.17 -0.08 -1.19
C ASP A 339 22.24 -1.18 -1.16
N ASN A 340 22.34 -1.92 -0.05
CA ASN A 340 23.19 -3.08 0.12
C ASN A 340 22.60 -4.06 1.16
N ILE A 341 23.09 -5.31 1.14
CA ILE A 341 22.58 -6.40 2.00
C ILE A 341 22.81 -6.18 3.51
N THR A 342 23.63 -5.20 3.90
CA THR A 342 23.97 -4.89 5.30
C THR A 342 23.28 -3.62 5.83
N ASP A 343 22.62 -2.80 5.01
CA ASP A 343 21.85 -1.62 5.48
C ASP A 343 20.37 -1.99 5.71
N THR A 344 20.19 -3.02 6.55
CA THR A 344 18.90 -3.62 6.90
C THR A 344 18.34 -3.03 8.20
N TRP A 345 19.19 -2.59 9.14
CA TRP A 345 18.77 -2.08 10.45
C TRP A 345 18.89 -0.56 10.55
N TRP A 346 17.80 0.18 10.47
CA TRP A 346 17.85 1.64 10.41
C TRP A 346 17.76 2.31 11.77
N LYS A 347 18.51 3.40 11.94
CA LYS A 347 18.57 4.16 13.19
C LYS A 347 17.24 4.85 13.48
N VAL A 348 16.68 4.65 14.67
CA VAL A 348 15.51 5.39 15.13
C VAL A 348 15.90 6.79 15.58
N LEU A 349 15.15 7.80 15.11
CA LEU A 349 15.29 9.20 15.50
C LEU A 349 14.10 9.67 16.35
N GLU A 350 12.91 9.18 16.05
CA GLU A 350 11.67 9.56 16.73
C GLU A 350 10.62 8.46 16.52
N ILE A 351 9.75 8.24 17.51
CA ILE A 351 8.60 7.33 17.37
C ILE A 351 7.34 8.12 17.74
N ARG A 352 6.33 8.03 16.88
CA ARG A 352 4.97 8.56 17.08
C ARG A 352 3.96 7.44 16.85
N LYS A 353 2.69 7.71 17.18
CA LYS A 353 1.60 6.73 16.99
C LYS A 353 1.58 6.20 15.56
N GLY A 354 1.97 4.93 15.38
CA GLY A 354 2.00 4.23 14.09
C GLY A 354 3.16 4.59 13.15
N TRP A 355 4.06 5.50 13.54
CA TRP A 355 5.09 6.06 12.66
C TRP A 355 6.45 6.16 13.34
N ILE A 356 7.51 5.84 12.61
CA ILE A 356 8.88 5.87 13.12
C ILE A 356 9.72 6.71 12.17
N LYS A 357 10.37 7.74 12.72
CA LYS A 357 11.37 8.51 11.99
C LYS A 357 12.68 7.75 12.05
N ILE A 358 13.24 7.46 10.89
CA ILE A 358 14.48 6.70 10.75
C ILE A 358 15.56 7.53 10.07
N ARG A 359 16.80 7.04 10.19
CA ARG A 359 17.91 7.39 9.33
C ARG A 359 18.59 6.09 8.88
N THR A 360 18.74 5.90 7.57
CA THR A 360 19.50 4.76 7.01
C THR A 360 20.98 4.91 7.34
N ASN A 361 21.70 3.81 7.54
CA ASN A 361 23.07 3.88 8.03
C ASN A 361 24.04 4.27 6.92
N HIS A 362 23.85 3.74 5.71
CA HIS A 362 24.76 3.95 4.60
C HIS A 362 24.44 5.23 3.83
N LEU A 363 23.20 5.35 3.35
CA LEU A 363 22.78 6.50 2.53
C LEU A 363 22.43 7.76 3.32
N GLY A 364 22.24 7.66 4.64
CA GLY A 364 21.84 8.78 5.49
C GLY A 364 20.44 9.33 5.18
N ILE A 365 19.61 8.58 4.45
CA ILE A 365 18.24 8.98 4.12
C ILE A 365 17.46 9.09 5.41
N THR A 366 16.79 10.23 5.61
CA THR A 366 15.97 10.50 6.79
C THR A 366 14.52 10.69 6.38
N GLY A 367 13.61 10.02 7.08
CA GLY A 367 12.17 10.16 6.87
C GLY A 367 11.37 9.26 7.80
N TRP A 368 10.07 9.14 7.53
CA TRP A 368 9.10 8.42 8.33
C TRP A 368 8.67 7.14 7.64
N ILE A 369 8.55 6.07 8.41
CA ILE A 369 8.00 4.78 7.98
C ILE A 369 6.87 4.37 8.91
N GLU A 370 5.93 3.57 8.41
CA GLU A 370 4.87 3.02 9.25
C GLU A 370 5.41 1.87 10.10
N ALA A 371 5.11 1.90 11.40
CA ALA A 371 5.58 0.89 12.34
C ALA A 371 5.13 -0.52 11.98
N ARG A 372 3.97 -0.67 11.32
CA ARG A 372 3.40 -1.96 10.92
C ARG A 372 4.22 -2.73 9.88
N PHE A 373 5.21 -2.09 9.24
CA PHE A 373 6.12 -2.74 8.29
C PHE A 373 7.42 -3.20 8.94
N LEU A 374 7.55 -3.05 10.25
CA LEU A 374 8.71 -3.52 10.97
C LEU A 374 8.58 -5.00 11.33
N CYS A 375 9.72 -5.69 11.31
CA CYS A 375 9.89 -7.03 11.85
C CYS A 375 9.21 -7.18 13.21
N GLY A 376 8.44 -8.26 13.39
CA GLY A 376 7.75 -8.59 14.64
C GLY A 376 6.44 -7.84 14.89
N SER A 377 6.02 -6.99 13.96
CA SER A 377 4.66 -6.43 13.92
C SER A 377 3.64 -7.51 13.54
N ASP A 378 2.36 -7.29 13.85
CA ASP A 378 1.29 -8.23 13.56
C ASP A 378 1.25 -8.63 12.07
N GLY A 379 1.44 -9.92 11.78
CA GLY A 379 1.44 -10.46 10.43
C GLY A 379 2.69 -10.15 9.60
N VAL A 380 3.78 -9.71 10.23
CA VAL A 380 5.07 -9.45 9.58
C VAL A 380 6.15 -10.35 10.18
N ASP A 381 6.55 -11.35 9.38
CA ASP A 381 7.64 -12.26 9.72
C ASP A 381 9.01 -11.61 9.50
N CYS A 382 9.97 -12.09 10.29
CA CYS A 382 11.41 -11.89 10.13
C CYS A 382 12.01 -13.28 9.84
#